data_AF-A0A9E3TM65-F1
#
_entry.id   AF-A0A9E3TM65-F1
#
_cell.length_a   1.000
_cell.length_b   1.000
_cell.length_c   1.000
_cell.angle_alpha   90.00
_cell.angle_beta   90.00
_cell.angle_gamma   90.00
#
_symmetry.space_group_name_H-M   'P 1'
#
loop_
_entity.id
_entity.type
_entity.pdbx_description
1 polymer ?
#
loop_
_entity_poly.entity_id
_entity_poly.type
_entity_poly.pdbx_seq_one_letter_code
_entity_poly.pdbx_strand_id
1 'polypeptide(L)' 'MAVGVLGATGCQSHIGGQTLPSGHYLTDDVQYFAPGPEFKLSREAAAMKAYQADQEAQSP' A
#
# COMPACT_ATOMS: atom_id res chain seq x y z
N MET A 1 17.56 36.71 -29.93
CA MET A 1 17.79 36.64 -28.47
C MET A 1 16.45 36.82 -27.77
N ALA A 2 15.94 35.77 -27.14
CA ALA A 2 14.83 35.89 -26.20
C ALA A 2 15.25 35.11 -24.95
N VAL A 3 15.58 35.88 -23.92
CA VAL A 3 15.93 35.44 -22.57
C VAL A 3 14.65 34.90 -21.92
N GLY A 4 14.73 33.68 -21.37
CA GLY A 4 13.64 33.05 -20.64
C GLY A 4 14.17 32.07 -19.59
N VAL A 5 15.07 32.53 -18.72
CA VAL A 5 15.60 31.75 -17.58
C VAL A 5 15.00 32.31 -16.28
N LEU A 6 13.71 32.09 -16.06
CA LEU A 6 13.05 32.43 -14.78
C LEU A 6 12.07 31.31 -14.37
N GLY A 7 12.52 30.05 -14.39
CA GLY A 7 11.74 28.90 -13.93
C GLY A 7 12.54 27.81 -13.23
N ALA A 8 13.82 28.05 -12.90
CA ALA A 8 14.74 27.05 -12.37
C ALA A 8 14.89 27.09 -10.84
N THR A 9 13.88 27.54 -10.11
CA THR A 9 13.88 27.50 -8.63
C THR A 9 12.80 26.57 -8.12
N GLY A 10 13.03 25.27 -8.30
CA GLY A 10 12.46 24.23 -7.44
C GLY A 10 13.61 23.30 -7.08
N CYS A 11 14.09 23.33 -5.84
CA CYS A 11 14.97 22.28 -5.34
C CYS A 11 14.18 20.97 -5.39
N GLN A 12 14.31 20.19 -6.47
CA GLN A 12 13.70 18.88 -6.56
C GLN A 12 14.30 18.00 -5.46
N SER A 13 13.52 17.79 -4.40
CA SER A 13 13.90 16.92 -3.29
C SER A 13 13.87 15.47 -3.77
N HIS A 14 15.04 14.88 -4.04
CA HIS A 14 15.16 13.46 -4.31
C HIS A 14 15.31 12.70 -3.00
N ILE A 15 14.30 11.92 -2.62
CA ILE A 15 14.38 10.98 -1.50
C ILE A 15 14.03 9.59 -2.05
N GLY A 16 14.97 8.64 -1.95
CA GLY A 16 14.74 7.26 -2.41
C GLY A 16 14.59 7.07 -3.93
N GLY A 17 14.98 8.04 -4.76
CA GLY A 17 14.92 7.91 -6.22
C GLY A 17 13.59 8.30 -6.88
N GLN A 18 12.62 8.81 -6.11
CA GLN A 18 11.34 9.29 -6.63
C GLN A 18 11.25 10.81 -6.50
N THR A 19 10.79 11.51 -7.53
CA THR A 19 10.48 12.94 -7.44
C THR A 19 9.14 13.10 -6.75
N LEU A 20 9.16 13.37 -5.45
CA LEU A 20 7.92 13.53 -4.68
C LEU A 20 7.36 14.95 -4.89
N PRO A 21 6.08 15.10 -5.28
CA PRO A 21 5.50 16.39 -5.68
C PRO A 21 5.23 17.39 -4.55
N SER A 22 5.64 17.11 -3.31
CA SER A 22 5.72 18.09 -2.23
C SER A 22 6.64 17.58 -1.13
N GLY A 23 7.34 18.49 -0.43
CA GLY A 23 8.20 18.16 0.71
C GLY A 23 7.44 17.70 1.96
N HIS A 24 6.13 17.46 1.84
CA HIS A 24 5.25 17.10 2.94
C HIS A 24 4.77 15.66 2.86
N TYR A 25 5.25 14.83 1.91
CA TYR A 25 4.81 13.44 1.80
C TYR A 25 5.04 12.59 3.07
N LEU A 26 6.00 12.96 3.92
CA LEU A 26 6.26 12.29 5.20
C LEU A 26 5.31 12.74 6.31
N THR A 27 4.69 13.90 6.12
CA THR A 27 3.73 14.55 7.03
C THR A 27 2.32 14.56 6.46
N ASP A 28 2.12 14.09 5.23
CA ASP A 28 0.83 13.92 4.60
C ASP A 28 0.08 12.90 5.43
N ASP A 29 -1.14 13.27 5.80
CA ASP A 29 -1.85 12.73 6.94
C ASP A 29 -1.83 11.20 6.89
N VAL A 30 -1.71 10.56 8.06
CA VAL A 30 -1.82 9.09 8.17
C VAL A 30 -3.10 8.69 7.44
N GLN A 31 -2.93 8.08 6.28
CA GLN A 31 -4.05 7.59 5.48
C GLN A 31 -4.85 6.67 6.38
N TYR A 32 -6.07 7.06 6.73
CA TYR A 32 -6.86 6.29 7.68
C TYR A 32 -7.16 4.91 7.06
N PHE A 33 -6.55 3.88 7.62
CA PHE A 33 -6.88 2.50 7.33
C PHE A 33 -7.86 2.05 8.40
N ALA A 34 -9.07 1.70 7.99
CA ALA A 34 -10.03 1.10 8.91
C ALA A 34 -9.40 -0.11 9.62
N PRO A 35 -9.68 -0.33 10.91
CA PRO A 35 -9.17 -1.48 11.62
C PRO A 35 -9.53 -2.74 10.84
N GLY A 36 -8.52 -3.58 10.60
CA GLY A 36 -8.70 -4.86 9.96
C GLY A 36 -9.64 -5.77 10.78
N PRO A 37 -10.11 -6.89 10.20
CA PRO A 37 -10.91 -7.86 10.93
C PRO A 37 -10.16 -8.35 12.19
N GLU A 38 -10.89 -8.52 13.29
CA GLU A 38 -10.35 -9.00 14.59
C GLU A 38 -9.52 -10.28 14.45
N PHE A 39 -9.95 -11.17 13.54
CA PHE A 39 -9.26 -12.41 13.25
C PHE A 39 -8.35 -12.27 12.02
N LYS A 40 -7.04 -12.22 12.27
CA LYS A 40 -6.00 -12.01 11.24
C LYS A 40 -5.94 -13.13 10.19
N LEU A 41 -6.32 -14.35 10.54
CA LEU A 41 -6.11 -15.55 9.72
C LEU A 41 -7.39 -16.11 9.09
N SER A 42 -8.32 -15.23 8.73
CA SER A 42 -9.63 -15.62 8.19
C SER A 42 -9.52 -16.46 6.91
N ARG A 43 -8.51 -16.19 6.07
CA ARG A 43 -8.28 -16.92 4.81
C ARG A 43 -7.77 -18.33 5.08
N GLU A 44 -6.83 -18.47 6.01
CA GLU A 44 -6.24 -19.74 6.41
C GLU A 44 -7.27 -20.63 7.11
N ALA A 45 -8.11 -20.04 7.96
CA ALA A 45 -9.22 -20.75 8.60
C ALA A 45 -10.27 -21.22 7.58
N ALA A 46 -10.59 -20.40 6.59
CA ALA A 46 -11.49 -20.80 5.51
C ALA A 46 -10.89 -21.93 4.65
N ALA A 47 -9.59 -21.84 4.34
CA ALA A 47 -8.88 -22.88 3.59
C ALA A 47 -8.83 -24.22 4.36
N MET A 48 -8.55 -24.20 5.66
CA MET A 48 -8.57 -25.41 6.50
C MET A 48 -9.95 -26.05 6.56
N LYS A 49 -11.03 -25.24 6.67
CA LYS A 49 -12.40 -25.75 6.65
C LYS A 49 -12.77 -26.39 5.31
N ALA A 50 -12.40 -25.76 4.20
CA ALA A 50 -12.63 -26.31 2.87
C ALA A 50 -11.90 -27.65 2.69
N TYR A 51 -10.63 -27.71 3.08
CA TYR A 51 -9.85 -28.93 3.03
C TYR A 51 -10.44 -30.07 3.87
N GLN A 52 -10.90 -29.77 5.08
CA GLN A 52 -11.58 -30.76 5.94
C GLN A 52 -12.86 -31.29 5.28
N ALA A 53 -13.69 -30.40 4.72
CA ALA A 53 -14.91 -30.80 4.04
C ALA A 53 -14.62 -31.68 2.80
N ASP A 54 -13.58 -31.37 2.03
CA ASP A 54 -13.17 -32.19 0.88
C ASP A 54 -12.70 -33.58 1.32
N GLN A 55 -11.95 -33.67 2.43
CA GLN A 55 -11.52 -34.95 2.99
C GLN A 55 -12.69 -35.79 3.52
N GLU A 56 -13.63 -35.17 4.22
CA GLU A 56 -14.85 -35.84 4.70
C GLU A 56 -15.71 -36.35 3.54
N ALA A 57 -15.79 -35.59 2.44
CA ALA A 57 -16.48 -36.02 1.23
C ALA A 57 -15.76 -37.16 0.48
N GLN A 58 -14.46 -37.34 0.71
CA GLN A 58 -13.63 -38.37 0.06
C GLN A 58 -13.43 -39.62 0.93
N SER A 59 -13.75 -39.58 2.21
CA SER A 59 -13.89 -40.78 3.03
C SER A 59 -15.18 -41.53 2.66
N PRO A 60 -15.09 -42.79 2.17
CA PRO A 60 -16.26 -43.61 1.81
C PRO A 60 -17.08 -44.08 3.01
#